data_AF-A0A0F9G8S9-F1
#
_entry.id   AF-A0A0F9G8S9-F1
#
_cell.length_a   1.000
_cell.length_b   1.000
_cell.length_c   1.000
_cell.angle_alpha   90.00
_cell.angle_beta   90.00
_cell.angle_gamma   90.00
#
_symmetry.space_group_name_H-M   'P 1'
#
loop_
_entity.id
_entity.type
_entity.pdbx_description
1 polymer ?
#
loop_
_entity_poly.entity_id
_entity_poly.type
_entity_poly.pdbx_seq_one_letter_code
_entity_poly.pdbx_strand_id
1 'polypeptide(L)'
;MIFMHHPPIRVGIDWVDGIGLLSGGAELARIVRRHPQVRGIHCGHIHRSIQANLGGTPVGVAPSTCYATMLDLLSEGAPMLISEPPGMHLHFWDGAHIVTHHAYFGHADETLNLIPMMQNWELRQELVRQGKGIPKSIGSRY
;
A
#
# COMPACT_ATOMS: atom_id res chain seq x y z
N MET A 1 -2.85 4.97 13.15
CA MET A 1 -1.98 5.24 11.98
C MET A 1 -1.54 6.68 12.04
N ILE A 2 -0.39 7.02 11.45
CA ILE A 2 0.05 8.42 11.27
C ILE A 2 -0.09 8.76 9.80
N PHE A 3 -0.62 9.94 9.49
CA PHE A 3 -0.71 10.47 8.13
C PHE A 3 0.06 11.79 8.05
N MET A 4 0.90 11.95 7.05
CA MET A 4 1.70 13.17 6.84
C MET A 4 2.00 13.37 5.35
N HIS A 5 2.42 14.56 4.94
CA HIS A 5 2.69 14.81 3.51
C HIS A 5 3.99 14.15 3.04
N HIS A 6 5.11 14.43 3.70
CA HIS A 6 6.44 13.95 3.29
C HIS A 6 6.79 12.60 3.91
N PRO A 7 7.34 11.65 3.14
CA PRO A 7 7.96 10.45 3.70
C PRO A 7 9.16 10.84 4.58
N PRO A 8 9.24 10.35 5.83
CA PRO A 8 10.34 10.64 6.76
C PRO A 8 11.59 9.79 6.47
N ILE A 9 11.84 9.47 5.21
CA ILE A 9 12.88 8.57 4.71
C ILE A 9 13.32 9.02 3.32
N ARG A 10 14.55 8.66 2.95
CA ARG A 10 14.95 8.64 1.55
C ARG A 10 14.23 7.52 0.81
N VAL A 11 13.73 7.81 -0.38
CA VAL A 11 13.01 6.84 -1.23
C VAL A 11 13.85 6.36 -2.40
N GLY A 12 15.07 6.90 -2.58
CA GLY A 12 16.02 6.45 -3.59
C GLY A 12 15.83 7.04 -4.97
N ILE A 13 14.98 8.07 -5.11
CA ILE A 13 14.84 8.87 -6.33
C ILE A 13 15.54 10.20 -6.05
N ASP A 14 16.72 10.40 -6.63
CA ASP A 14 17.67 11.44 -6.19
C ASP A 14 17.09 12.85 -6.15
N TRP A 15 16.43 13.28 -7.22
CA TRP A 15 15.83 14.62 -7.27
C TRP A 15 14.69 14.79 -6.26
N VAL A 16 13.93 13.72 -5.99
CA VAL A 16 12.84 13.72 -5.02
C VAL A 16 13.38 13.74 -3.60
N ASP A 17 14.39 12.93 -3.32
CA ASP A 17 15.09 12.94 -2.04
C ASP A 17 15.72 14.32 -1.75
N GLY A 18 16.15 15.03 -2.81
CA GLY A 18 16.65 16.40 -2.73
C GLY A 18 15.61 17.44 -2.29
N ILE A 19 14.32 17.19 -2.54
CA ILE A 19 13.19 18.04 -2.09
C ILE A 19 12.43 17.45 -0.90
N GLY A 20 12.89 16.32 -0.36
CA GLY A 20 12.24 15.63 0.76
C GLY A 20 12.46 16.29 2.12
N LEU A 21 11.52 16.09 3.04
CA LEU A 21 11.66 16.49 4.45
C LEU A 21 12.36 15.37 5.24
N LEU A 22 13.69 15.35 5.18
CA LEU A 22 14.50 14.29 5.82
C LEU A 22 14.90 14.63 7.27
N SER A 23 14.89 15.91 7.64
CA SER A 23 15.17 16.34 9.01
C SER A 23 14.08 15.83 9.96
N GLY A 24 14.48 15.28 11.11
CA GLY A 24 13.54 14.72 12.09
C GLY A 24 13.21 13.23 11.88
N GLY A 25 13.67 12.60 10.79
CA GLY A 25 13.37 11.20 10.49
C GLY A 25 13.88 10.22 11.56
N ALA A 26 15.08 10.44 12.08
CA ALA A 26 15.66 9.61 13.13
C ALA A 26 14.92 9.77 14.48
N GLU A 27 14.53 11.00 14.81
CA GLU A 27 13.73 11.35 15.98
C GLU A 27 12.35 10.70 15.91
N LEU A 28 11.69 10.79 14.75
CA LEU A 28 10.42 10.13 14.50
C LEU A 28 10.57 8.61 14.64
N ALA A 29 11.61 8.01 14.05
CA ALA A 29 11.89 6.58 14.18
C ALA A 29 12.03 6.15 15.66
N ARG A 30 12.70 6.97 16.49
CA ARG A 30 12.85 6.72 17.93
C ARG A 30 11.53 6.91 18.68
N ILE A 31 10.68 7.83 18.25
CA ILE A 31 9.33 7.99 18.81
C ILE A 31 8.49 6.76 18.48
N VAL A 32 8.35 6.38 17.21
CA VAL A 32 7.44 5.29 16.80
C VAL A 32 7.87 3.93 17.34
N ARG A 33 9.19 3.66 17.49
CA ARG A 33 9.69 2.45 18.17
C ARG A 33 9.13 2.25 19.57
N ARG A 34 8.80 3.33 20.28
CA ARG A 34 8.27 3.30 21.66
C ARG A 34 6.74 3.27 21.71
N HIS A 35 6.06 3.35 20.57
CA HIS A 35 4.60 3.43 20.48
C HIS A 35 4.07 2.28 19.60
N PRO A 36 3.99 1.04 20.13
CA PRO A 36 3.59 -0.14 19.36
C PRO A 36 2.13 -0.08 18.84
N GLN A 37 1.31 0.83 19.35
CA GLN A 37 -0.02 1.12 18.80
C GLN A 37 0.03 1.82 17.42
N VAL A 38 1.18 2.39 17.04
CA VAL A 38 1.39 2.96 15.71
C VAL A 38 1.71 1.84 14.72
N ARG A 39 0.68 1.37 14.03
CA ARG A 39 0.74 0.24 13.09
C ARG A 39 1.13 0.61 11.65
N GLY A 40 1.24 1.90 11.33
CA GLY A 40 1.58 2.37 9.99
C GLY A 40 1.72 3.88 9.91
N ILE A 41 2.60 4.35 9.03
CA ILE A 41 2.83 5.74 8.64
C ILE A 41 2.49 5.86 7.16
N HIS A 42 1.64 6.81 6.79
CA HIS A 42 1.21 7.01 5.41
C HIS A 42 1.52 8.41 4.92
N CYS A 43 2.05 8.47 3.70
CA CYS A 43 2.63 9.68 3.12
C CYS A 43 2.10 9.95 1.72
N GLY A 44 2.30 11.18 1.24
CA GLY A 44 2.12 11.59 -0.15
C GLY A 44 3.43 12.13 -0.72
N HIS A 45 3.37 13.31 -1.34
CA HIS A 45 4.51 14.08 -1.87
C HIS A 45 5.20 13.49 -3.10
N ILE A 46 5.52 12.18 -3.08
CA ILE A 46 6.30 11.51 -4.13
C ILE A 46 5.47 11.16 -5.36
N HIS A 47 4.13 11.17 -5.25
CA HIS A 47 3.22 10.86 -6.36
C HIS A 47 3.42 9.43 -6.94
N ARG A 48 4.02 8.51 -6.17
CA ARG A 48 4.22 7.10 -6.52
C ARG A 48 3.90 6.23 -5.32
N SER A 49 3.37 5.03 -5.57
CA SER A 49 3.22 4.01 -4.53
C SER A 49 4.58 3.47 -4.09
N ILE A 50 4.90 3.60 -2.79
CA ILE A 50 6.17 3.13 -2.20
C ILE A 50 5.85 2.43 -0.88
N GLN A 51 6.56 1.34 -0.59
CA GLN A 51 6.52 0.64 0.69
C GLN A 51 7.91 0.66 1.31
N ALA A 52 7.97 0.98 2.59
CA ALA A 52 9.22 1.08 3.34
C ALA A 52 8.98 0.79 4.84
N ASN A 53 10.01 1.01 5.65
CA ASN A 53 9.95 0.87 7.10
C ASN A 53 10.69 2.03 7.78
N LEU A 54 10.13 2.54 8.87
CA LEU A 54 10.80 3.49 9.76
C LEU A 54 10.63 3.04 11.21
N GLY A 55 11.74 2.73 11.87
CA GLY A 55 11.72 2.35 13.29
C GLY A 55 10.84 1.13 13.59
N GLY A 56 10.77 0.15 12.68
CA GLY A 56 9.94 -1.04 12.82
C GLY A 56 8.49 -0.85 12.36
N THR A 57 8.04 0.37 12.07
CA THR A 57 6.70 0.66 11.59
C THR A 57 6.66 0.69 10.05
N PRO A 58 5.69 0.01 9.40
CA PRO A 58 5.49 0.13 7.96
C PRO A 58 5.23 1.57 7.52
N VAL A 59 5.85 1.96 6.42
CA VAL A 59 5.63 3.26 5.76
C VAL A 59 5.05 3.00 4.37
N GLY A 60 3.94 3.67 4.03
CA GLY A 60 3.32 3.60 2.71
C GLY A 60 3.15 4.98 2.10
N VAL A 61 3.71 5.21 0.92
CA VAL A 61 3.48 6.43 0.13
C VAL A 61 2.34 6.16 -0.85
N ALA A 62 1.31 7.00 -0.84
CA ALA A 62 0.17 6.86 -1.74
C ALA A 62 0.55 7.21 -3.19
N PRO A 63 -0.05 6.53 -4.19
CA PRO A 63 0.04 6.94 -5.59
C PRO A 63 -0.56 8.33 -5.81
N SER A 64 -0.30 8.89 -6.99
CA SER A 64 -0.93 10.11 -7.47
C SER A 64 -2.32 9.84 -8.02
N THR A 65 -3.17 10.87 -8.00
CA THR A 65 -4.45 10.88 -8.71
C THR A 65 -4.33 11.38 -10.15
N CYS A 66 -3.12 11.74 -10.58
CA CYS A 66 -2.79 12.27 -11.90
C CYS A 66 -1.45 11.69 -12.37
N TYR A 67 -0.42 12.50 -12.58
CA TYR A 67 0.91 12.04 -12.97
C TYR A 67 1.69 11.46 -11.79
N ALA A 68 2.46 10.41 -12.06
CA ALA A 68 3.42 9.85 -11.13
C ALA A 68 4.81 10.43 -11.36
N THR A 69 5.63 10.48 -10.31
CA THR A 69 7.08 10.65 -10.44
C THR A 69 7.65 9.49 -11.26
N MET A 70 8.59 9.70 -12.19
CA MET A 70 9.26 8.61 -12.91
C MET A 70 10.16 7.79 -11.96
N LEU A 71 10.18 6.47 -12.10
CA LEU A 71 11.09 5.63 -11.31
C LEU A 71 12.46 5.69 -11.96
N ASP A 72 13.34 6.50 -11.39
CA ASP A 72 14.74 6.53 -11.74
C ASP A 72 15.57 6.44 -10.46
N LEU A 73 16.29 5.33 -10.32
CA LEU A 73 17.15 5.05 -9.17
C LEU A 73 18.62 5.39 -9.44
N LEU A 74 18.92 5.93 -10.63
CA LEU A 74 20.26 6.37 -10.97
C LEU A 74 20.53 7.74 -10.36
N SER A 75 21.82 7.99 -10.08
CA SER A 75 22.24 9.28 -9.57
C SER A 75 22.04 10.39 -10.60
N GLU A 76 21.69 11.58 -10.13
CA GLU A 76 21.48 12.76 -10.98
C GLU A 76 20.36 12.61 -12.03
N GLY A 77 19.40 11.70 -11.79
CA GLY A 77 18.21 11.53 -12.61
C GLY A 77 17.40 12.82 -12.75
N ALA A 78 16.89 13.09 -13.94
CA ALA A 78 16.11 14.30 -14.24
C ALA A 78 14.74 14.30 -13.50
N PRO A 79 14.20 15.48 -13.15
CA PRO A 79 12.89 15.60 -12.51
C PRO A 79 11.76 15.30 -13.50
N MET A 80 11.48 14.02 -13.71
CA MET A 80 10.54 13.53 -14.70
C MET A 80 9.23 13.05 -14.06
N LEU A 81 8.13 13.36 -14.72
CA LEU A 81 6.82 12.78 -14.46
C LEU A 81 6.46 11.77 -15.56
N ILE A 82 5.69 10.75 -15.21
CA ILE A 82 5.23 9.69 -16.09
C ILE A 82 3.72 9.48 -15.91
N SER A 83 3.06 9.05 -16.99
CA SER A 83 1.65 8.64 -16.96
C SER A 83 1.55 7.19 -16.50
N GLU A 84 1.56 6.98 -15.19
CA GLU A 84 1.12 5.72 -14.57
C GLU A 84 -0.39 5.81 -14.27
N PRO A 85 -1.10 4.67 -14.15
CA PRO A 85 -2.51 4.67 -13.75
C PRO A 85 -2.72 5.43 -12.42
N PRO A 86 -3.68 6.38 -12.37
CA PRO A 86 -3.96 7.09 -11.14
C PRO A 86 -4.59 6.13 -10.13
N GLY A 87 -4.30 6.37 -8.85
CA GLY A 87 -4.77 5.50 -7.79
C GLY A 87 -4.87 6.18 -6.44
N MET A 88 -5.29 5.40 -5.46
CA MET A 88 -5.35 5.78 -4.06
C MET A 88 -5.01 4.60 -3.16
N HIS A 89 -4.70 4.89 -1.90
CA HIS A 89 -4.68 3.89 -0.84
C HIS A 89 -6.01 3.89 -0.10
N LEU A 90 -6.68 2.74 -0.03
CA LEU A 90 -7.87 2.51 0.77
C LEU A 90 -7.49 1.67 2.00
N HIS A 91 -7.74 2.21 3.19
CA HIS A 91 -7.40 1.57 4.45
C HIS A 91 -8.63 0.90 5.07
N PHE A 92 -8.54 -0.38 5.36
CA PHE A 92 -9.55 -1.16 6.05
C PHE A 92 -9.02 -1.60 7.43
N TRP A 93 -9.84 -1.47 8.46
CA TRP A 93 -9.53 -1.86 9.83
C TRP A 93 -10.65 -2.73 10.38
N ASP A 94 -10.29 -3.94 10.83
CA ASP A 94 -11.25 -4.93 11.38
C ASP A 94 -11.27 -4.98 12.92
N GLY A 95 -10.59 -4.05 13.58
CA GLY A 95 -10.38 -4.05 15.03
C GLY A 95 -9.02 -4.60 15.46
N ALA A 96 -8.37 -5.45 14.65
CA ALA A 96 -7.08 -6.09 14.97
C ALA A 96 -5.99 -5.84 13.91
N HIS A 97 -6.37 -5.82 12.64
CA HIS A 97 -5.51 -5.72 11.48
C HIS A 97 -5.82 -4.46 10.69
N ILE A 98 -4.78 -3.88 10.09
CA ILE A 98 -4.92 -2.79 9.14
C ILE A 98 -4.49 -3.32 7.78
N VAL A 99 -5.41 -3.25 6.82
CA VAL A 99 -5.18 -3.63 5.43
C VAL A 99 -5.16 -2.34 4.61
N THR A 100 -4.18 -2.20 3.72
CA THR A 100 -4.11 -1.08 2.78
C THR A 100 -4.19 -1.63 1.37
N HIS A 101 -5.28 -1.31 0.67
CA HIS A 101 -5.46 -1.63 -0.73
C HIS A 101 -4.93 -0.50 -1.60
N HIS A 102 -4.16 -0.82 -2.62
CA HIS A 102 -3.88 0.10 -3.72
C HIS A 102 -5.01 -0.06 -4.74
N ALA A 103 -5.83 0.97 -4.89
CA ALA A 103 -6.95 1.00 -5.81
C ALA A 103 -6.64 1.96 -6.95
N TYR A 104 -6.66 1.46 -8.18
CA TYR A 104 -6.62 2.29 -9.39
C TYR A 104 -8.01 2.84 -9.68
N PHE A 105 -8.09 3.98 -10.36
CA PHE A 105 -9.37 4.49 -10.89
C PHE A 105 -9.18 5.07 -12.28
N GLY A 106 -10.30 5.29 -12.98
CA GLY A 106 -10.29 5.82 -14.34
C GLY A 106 -9.78 4.86 -15.41
N HIS A 107 -9.65 3.57 -15.10
CA HIS A 107 -9.35 2.50 -16.06
C HIS A 107 -10.56 1.59 -16.24
N ALA A 108 -10.74 1.07 -17.46
CA ALA A 108 -11.73 0.04 -17.72
C ALA A 108 -11.19 -1.29 -17.19
N ASP A 109 -11.63 -1.69 -16.00
CA ASP A 109 -11.25 -2.97 -15.43
C ASP A 109 -12.04 -4.10 -16.08
N GLU A 110 -11.35 -5.10 -16.62
CA GLU A 110 -11.98 -6.38 -16.94
C GLU A 110 -12.25 -7.15 -15.64
N THR A 111 -13.51 -7.46 -15.39
CA THR A 111 -13.89 -8.28 -14.23
C THR A 111 -13.98 -9.74 -14.64
N LEU A 112 -13.07 -10.57 -14.13
CA LEU A 112 -13.22 -12.03 -14.22
C LEU A 112 -14.04 -12.54 -13.04
N ASN A 113 -15.24 -13.08 -13.34
CA ASN A 113 -16.01 -13.79 -12.34
C ASN A 113 -15.34 -15.14 -12.06
N LEU A 114 -14.79 -15.30 -10.85
CA LEU A 114 -14.15 -16.56 -10.43
C LEU A 114 -15.17 -17.61 -9.92
N ILE A 115 -16.44 -17.24 -9.69
CA ILE A 115 -17.46 -18.18 -9.21
C ILE A 115 -17.53 -19.45 -10.08
N PRO A 116 -17.59 -19.37 -11.43
CA PRO A 116 -17.60 -20.55 -12.29
C PRO A 116 -16.31 -21.41 -12.19
N MET A 117 -15.20 -20.83 -11.73
CA MET A 117 -13.91 -21.51 -11.57
C MET A 117 -13.74 -22.13 -10.17
N MET A 118 -14.55 -21.71 -9.19
CA MET A 118 -14.47 -22.17 -7.81
C MET A 118 -15.46 -23.32 -7.56
N GLN A 119 -14.93 -24.54 -7.43
CA GLN A 119 -15.76 -25.70 -7.08
C GLN A 119 -16.52 -25.49 -5.77
N ASN A 120 -17.80 -25.92 -5.76
CA ASN A 120 -18.68 -25.85 -4.59
C ASN A 120 -18.84 -24.42 -4.05
N TRP A 121 -18.94 -23.41 -4.92
CA TRP A 121 -19.01 -22.00 -4.51
C TRP A 121 -20.14 -21.72 -3.51
N GLU A 122 -21.34 -22.27 -3.72
CA GLU A 122 -22.50 -22.08 -2.85
C GLU A 122 -22.20 -22.60 -1.43
N LEU A 123 -21.57 -23.76 -1.32
CA LEU A 123 -21.14 -24.33 -0.03
C LEU A 123 -20.05 -23.47 0.62
N ARG A 124 -19.08 -22.96 -0.14
CA ARG A 124 -18.05 -22.03 0.36
C ARG A 124 -18.70 -20.76 0.90
N GLN A 125 -19.64 -20.19 0.15
CA GLN A 125 -20.34 -18.97 0.53
C GLN A 125 -21.14 -19.17 1.81
N GLU A 126 -21.83 -20.30 1.97
CA GLU A 126 -22.57 -20.63 3.18
C GLU A 126 -21.65 -20.79 4.39
N LEU A 127 -20.52 -21.49 4.25
CA LEU A 127 -19.53 -21.62 5.31
C LEU A 127 -18.97 -20.25 5.75
N VAL A 128 -18.67 -19.36 4.79
CA VAL A 128 -18.22 -17.99 5.07
C VAL A 128 -19.29 -17.20 5.82
N ARG A 129 -20.56 -17.27 5.40
CA ARG A 129 -21.68 -16.61 6.10
C ARG A 129 -21.84 -17.10 7.55
N GLN A 130 -21.52 -18.36 7.81
CA GLN A 130 -21.51 -18.94 9.15
C GLN A 130 -20.24 -18.65 9.96
N GLY A 131 -19.29 -17.87 9.42
CA GLY A 131 -18.00 -17.58 10.05
C GLY A 131 -17.07 -18.81 10.15
N LYS A 132 -17.33 -19.87 9.38
CA LYS A 132 -16.52 -21.08 9.37
C LYS A 132 -15.41 -20.97 8.33
N GLY A 133 -14.23 -21.49 8.67
CA GLY A 133 -13.14 -21.65 7.71
C GLY A 133 -13.54 -22.58 6.57
N ILE A 134 -13.07 -22.29 5.36
CA ILE A 134 -13.31 -23.09 4.16
C ILE A 134 -12.34 -24.29 4.16
N PRO A 135 -12.80 -25.55 4.29
CA PRO A 135 -11.89 -26.71 4.30
C PRO A 135 -11.10 -26.84 3.00
N LYS A 136 -9.85 -27.32 3.06
CA LYS A 136 -9.08 -27.60 1.83
C LYS A 136 -9.70 -28.71 0.97
N SER A 137 -10.37 -29.68 1.61
CA SER A 137 -11.03 -30.82 0.94
C SER A 137 -12.12 -30.42 -0.04
N ILE A 138 -12.74 -29.25 0.11
CA ILE A 138 -13.75 -28.76 -0.84
C ILE A 138 -13.14 -28.04 -2.06
N GLY A 139 -11.80 -27.95 -2.14
CA GLY A 139 -11.06 -27.26 -3.21
C GLY A 139 -10.02 -28.05 -3.97
N SER A 140 -9.50 -29.15 -3.43
CA SER A 140 -8.56 -30.01 -4.15
C SER A 140 -9.19 -31.37 -4.41
N ARG A 141 -9.44 -31.69 -5.68
CA ARG A 141 -9.35 -33.09 -6.11
C ARG A 141 -7.88 -33.40 -6.38
N TYR A 142 -7.22 -33.94 -5.37
CA TYR A 142 -6.29 -35.04 -5.59
C TYR A 142 -6.92 -36.27 -4.97
#